data_AF-A0AAD7NQH4-F1
#
_entry.id   AF-A0AAD7NQH4-F1
#
_cell.length_a   1.000
_cell.length_b   1.000
_cell.length_c   1.000
_cell.angle_alpha   90.00
_cell.angle_beta   90.00
_cell.angle_gamma   90.00
#
_symmetry.space_group_name_H-M   'P 1'
#
loop_
_entity.id
_entity.type
_entity.pdbx_description
1 polymer ?
#
loop_
_entity_poly.entity_id
_entity_poly.type
_entity_poly.pdbx_seq_one_letter_code
_entity_poly.pdbx_strand_id
1 'polypeptide(L)'
;MSERLHIALYRTDDSVTTAYFHWALVLGDPNNLVDIYQIRLVGGQWEYKPRQSVQLYNSGTMQCTVLLPPLFADFTKIKFFIDTEPAAQGETQLLWIHSAQGRGWTCAQWVIRVLEGLVNNGLMDGDGLGIGTNDWKAKLYMTVCGLGKESLEDGQRVKYL
;
A
#
# COMPACT_ATOMS: atom_id res chain seq x y z
N MET A 1 2.57 21.93 -5.94
CA MET A 1 2.67 21.02 -4.78
C MET A 1 3.37 19.77 -5.27
N SER A 2 4.30 19.19 -4.50
CA SER A 2 4.99 17.97 -4.92
C SER A 2 3.99 16.81 -4.99
N GLU A 3 3.99 16.10 -6.10
CA GLU A 3 3.30 14.84 -6.28
C GLU A 3 3.73 13.83 -5.19
N ARG A 4 2.76 13.22 -4.48
CA ARG A 4 3.00 12.28 -3.39
C ARG A 4 2.29 10.96 -3.64
N LEU A 5 2.95 9.87 -3.26
CA LEU A 5 2.40 8.53 -3.19
C LEU A 5 2.31 8.13 -1.70
N HIS A 6 1.24 7.46 -1.34
CA HIS A 6 1.00 6.98 0.02
C HIS A 6 0.50 5.53 0.01
N ILE A 7 0.73 4.81 1.11
CA ILE A 7 -0.01 3.59 1.45
C ILE A 7 -1.15 3.98 2.40
N ALA A 8 -2.40 3.84 1.99
CA ALA A 8 -3.54 3.96 2.88
C ALA A 8 -3.83 2.63 3.56
N LEU A 9 -4.00 2.69 4.89
CA LEU A 9 -4.33 1.55 5.73
C LEU A 9 -5.79 1.67 6.19
N TYR A 10 -6.58 0.65 5.89
CA TYR A 10 -7.96 0.52 6.33
C TYR A 10 -8.08 -0.63 7.31
N ARG A 11 -8.78 -0.41 8.41
CA ARG A 11 -9.09 -1.46 9.40
C ARG A 11 -9.94 -2.53 8.73
N THR A 12 -9.54 -3.80 8.88
CA THR A 12 -10.35 -4.94 8.43
C THR A 12 -11.25 -5.49 9.53
N ASP A 13 -10.92 -5.20 10.78
CA ASP A 13 -11.70 -5.54 11.96
C ASP A 13 -11.59 -4.46 13.04
N ASP A 14 -12.40 -4.60 14.07
CA ASP A 14 -12.34 -3.71 15.22
C ASP A 14 -11.26 -4.07 16.26
N SER A 15 -10.46 -5.12 15.99
CA SER A 15 -9.50 -5.65 16.96
C SER A 15 -8.20 -4.83 16.97
N VAL A 16 -7.93 -4.20 18.11
CA VAL A 16 -6.70 -3.43 18.35
C VAL A 16 -5.47 -4.35 18.46
N THR A 17 -5.64 -5.60 18.88
CA THR A 17 -4.52 -6.49 19.25
C THR A 17 -3.87 -7.18 18.05
N THR A 18 -4.65 -7.49 17.02
CA THR A 18 -4.22 -8.24 15.83
C THR A 18 -4.22 -7.43 14.55
N ALA A 19 -4.39 -6.10 14.65
CA ALA A 19 -4.74 -5.19 13.56
C ALA A 19 -4.18 -5.62 12.19
N TYR A 20 -5.07 -6.23 11.40
CA TYR A 20 -4.83 -6.46 9.99
C TYR A 20 -5.36 -5.24 9.24
N PHE A 21 -4.54 -4.77 8.31
CA PHE A 21 -4.89 -3.63 7.50
C PHE A 21 -5.10 -4.10 6.07
N HIS A 22 -6.17 -3.62 5.46
CA HIS A 22 -6.28 -3.59 4.02
C HIS A 22 -5.42 -2.43 3.50
N TRP A 23 -4.55 -2.71 2.54
CA TRP A 23 -3.64 -1.72 1.96
C TRP A 23 -4.17 -1.26 0.61
N ALA A 24 -4.07 0.05 0.36
CA ALA A 24 -4.25 0.64 -0.96
C ALA A 24 -3.12 1.64 -1.25
N LEU A 25 -2.76 1.79 -2.51
CA LEU A 25 -1.93 2.90 -2.96
C LEU A 25 -2.80 4.12 -3.18
N VAL A 26 -2.33 5.28 -2.73
CA VAL A 26 -3.02 6.56 -2.89
C VAL A 26 -2.09 7.53 -3.60
N LEU A 27 -2.60 8.12 -4.68
CA LEU A 27 -1.89 9.10 -5.47
C LEU A 27 -2.54 10.48 -5.28
N GLY A 28 -1.77 11.42 -4.71
CA GLY A 28 -2.24 12.77 -4.37
C GLY A 28 -2.12 13.10 -2.89
N ASP A 29 -2.57 14.31 -2.53
CA ASP A 29 -2.61 14.77 -1.14
C ASP A 29 -3.82 14.17 -0.41
N PRO A 30 -3.64 13.40 0.68
CA PRO A 30 -4.73 12.79 1.44
C PRO A 30 -5.83 13.75 1.92
N ASN A 31 -5.53 15.05 2.04
CA ASN A 31 -6.50 16.07 2.45
C ASN A 31 -7.43 16.52 1.31
N ASN A 32 -7.10 16.18 0.07
CA ASN A 32 -7.86 16.52 -1.13
C ASN A 32 -8.53 15.27 -1.74
N LEU A 33 -9.09 15.42 -2.93
CA LEU A 33 -9.51 14.30 -3.76
C LEU A 33 -8.28 13.55 -4.27
N VAL A 34 -8.28 12.23 -4.11
CA VAL A 34 -7.17 11.36 -4.48
C VAL A 34 -7.64 10.18 -5.33
N ASP A 35 -6.70 9.58 -6.05
CA ASP A 35 -6.92 8.31 -6.72
C ASP A 35 -6.40 7.17 -5.84
N ILE A 36 -7.21 6.12 -5.71
CA ILE A 36 -6.96 4.98 -4.83
C ILE A 36 -6.88 3.71 -5.67
N TYR A 37 -5.81 2.95 -5.47
CA TYR A 37 -5.51 1.72 -6.18
C TYR A 37 -5.40 0.56 -5.20
N GLN A 38 -6.22 -0.47 -5.38
CA GLN A 38 -6.29 -1.60 -4.46
C GLN A 38 -6.76 -2.86 -5.17
N ILE A 39 -6.44 -4.01 -4.57
CA ILE A 39 -7.03 -5.29 -4.93
C ILE A 39 -7.87 -5.83 -3.78
N ARG A 40 -8.93 -6.57 -4.10
CA ARG A 40 -9.82 -7.20 -3.11
C ARG A 40 -10.20 -8.62 -3.54
N LEU A 41 -10.48 -9.47 -2.56
CA LEU A 41 -10.98 -10.81 -2.82
C LEU A 41 -12.51 -10.76 -2.95
N VAL A 42 -13.05 -11.10 -4.12
CA VAL A 42 -14.48 -11.15 -4.42
C VAL A 42 -14.79 -12.51 -5.02
N GLY A 43 -15.69 -13.26 -4.39
CA GLY A 43 -16.04 -14.61 -4.87
C GLY A 43 -14.84 -15.57 -4.97
N GLY A 44 -13.81 -15.37 -4.13
CA GLY A 44 -12.58 -16.17 -4.16
C GLY A 44 -11.56 -15.76 -5.24
N GLN A 45 -11.82 -14.71 -6.02
CA GLN A 45 -10.92 -14.17 -7.02
C GLN A 45 -10.41 -12.79 -6.62
N TRP A 46 -9.13 -12.51 -6.88
CA TRP A 46 -8.56 -11.18 -6.64
C TRP A 46 -8.92 -10.26 -7.80
N GLU A 47 -9.62 -9.18 -7.49
CA GLU A 47 -10.05 -8.16 -8.44
C GLU A 47 -9.32 -6.84 -8.19
N TYR A 48 -8.89 -6.18 -9.26
CA TYR A 48 -8.41 -4.81 -9.23
C TYR A 48 -9.59 -3.84 -9.16
N LYS A 49 -9.55 -2.87 -8.24
CA LYS A 49 -10.64 -1.90 -8.05
C LYS A 49 -10.10 -0.48 -7.83
N PRO A 50 -9.71 0.23 -8.89
CA PRO A 50 -9.35 1.63 -8.77
C PRO A 50 -10.57 2.47 -8.39
N ARG A 51 -10.35 3.56 -7.66
CA ARG A 51 -11.34 4.62 -7.44
C ARG A 51 -10.69 5.96 -7.69
N GLN A 52 -11.34 6.81 -8.47
CA GLN A 52 -10.80 8.11 -8.84
C GLN A 52 -11.48 9.23 -8.08
N SER A 53 -10.72 10.27 -7.75
CA SER A 53 -11.22 11.51 -7.14
C SER A 53 -12.09 11.27 -5.89
N VAL A 54 -11.58 10.51 -4.93
CA VAL A 54 -12.28 10.18 -3.68
C VAL A 54 -11.70 10.96 -2.51
N GLN A 55 -12.56 11.44 -1.60
CA GLN A 55 -12.10 11.96 -0.30
C GLN A 55 -11.71 10.79 0.62
N LEU A 56 -10.42 10.66 0.90
CA LEU A 56 -9.87 9.49 1.60
C LEU A 56 -10.44 9.33 3.03
N TYR A 57 -10.49 10.43 3.77
CA TYR A 57 -10.88 10.45 5.19
C TYR A 57 -12.39 10.33 5.44
N ASN A 58 -13.20 10.24 4.40
CA ASN A 58 -14.65 10.03 4.54
C ASN A 58 -15.00 8.55 4.78
N SER A 59 -14.02 7.64 4.70
CA SER A 59 -14.21 6.23 5.04
C SER A 59 -14.10 6.03 6.55
N GLY A 60 -15.16 5.52 7.19
CA GLY A 60 -15.14 5.19 8.63
C GLY A 60 -14.13 4.10 9.03
N THR A 61 -13.55 3.40 8.06
CA THR A 61 -12.54 2.35 8.29
C THR A 61 -11.11 2.80 8.00
N MET A 62 -10.90 4.00 7.46
CA MET A 62 -9.55 4.49 7.16
C MET A 62 -8.83 4.82 8.47
N GLN A 63 -7.66 4.22 8.67
CA GLN A 63 -6.83 4.43 9.86
C GLN A 63 -5.83 5.56 9.64
N CYS A 64 -4.91 5.37 8.69
CA CYS A 64 -3.88 6.34 8.36
C CYS A 64 -3.37 6.16 6.92
N THR A 65 -2.58 7.13 6.48
CA THR A 65 -1.69 7.01 5.32
C THR A 65 -0.25 6.99 5.76
N VAL A 66 0.57 6.15 5.14
CA VAL A 66 2.02 6.17 5.25
C VAL A 66 2.59 6.84 4.00
N LEU A 67 3.33 7.94 4.19
CA LEU A 67 3.98 8.65 3.09
C LEU A 67 5.15 7.83 2.55
N LEU A 68 5.18 7.66 1.23
CA LEU A 68 6.25 6.96 0.53
C LEU A 68 7.34 7.92 0.05
N PRO A 69 8.54 7.40 -0.28
CA PRO A 69 9.60 8.17 -0.91
C PRO A 69 9.14 8.93 -2.17
N PRO A 70 9.88 9.99 -2.57
CA PRO A 70 9.53 10.80 -3.73
C PRO A 70 9.46 10.00 -5.03
N LEU A 71 8.58 10.46 -5.91
CA LEU A 71 8.46 9.98 -7.29
C LEU A 71 9.44 10.75 -8.18
N PHE A 72 10.02 10.06 -9.16
CA PHE A 72 10.83 10.68 -10.22
C PHE A 72 10.02 10.94 -11.50
N ALA A 73 8.87 10.27 -11.63
CA ALA A 73 7.96 10.40 -12.76
C ALA A 73 6.68 11.15 -12.38
N ASP A 74 6.04 11.75 -13.39
CA ASP A 74 4.74 12.40 -13.22
C ASP A 74 3.61 11.40 -12.91
N PHE A 75 2.51 11.90 -12.34
CA PHE A 75 1.34 11.08 -12.03
C PHE A 75 0.77 10.32 -13.23
N THR A 76 0.88 10.82 -14.46
CA THR A 76 0.33 10.10 -15.63
C THR A 76 1.07 8.78 -15.85
N LYS A 77 2.40 8.79 -15.78
CA LYS A 77 3.23 7.58 -15.90
C LYS A 77 3.00 6.62 -14.74
N ILE A 78 2.88 7.14 -13.52
CA ILE A 78 2.65 6.33 -12.32
C ILE A 78 1.29 5.63 -12.40
N LYS A 79 0.24 6.35 -12.78
CA LYS A 79 -1.10 5.78 -13.00
C LYS A 79 -1.07 4.68 -14.05
N PHE A 80 -0.49 4.97 -15.20
CA PHE A 80 -0.36 3.99 -16.28
C PHE A 80 0.35 2.72 -15.80
N PHE A 81 1.45 2.86 -15.06
CA PHE A 81 2.17 1.72 -14.49
C PHE A 81 1.27 0.90 -13.55
N ILE A 82 0.65 1.55 -12.55
CA ILE A 82 -0.21 0.86 -11.56
C ILE A 82 -1.40 0.16 -12.24
N ASP A 83 -2.01 0.79 -13.25
CA ASP A 83 -3.14 0.21 -13.99
C ASP A 83 -2.77 -1.03 -14.81
N THR A 84 -1.48 -1.24 -15.09
CA THR A 84 -1.00 -2.46 -15.77
C THR A 84 -0.66 -3.61 -14.81
N GLU A 85 -0.63 -3.36 -13.50
CA GLU A 85 -0.27 -4.39 -12.51
C GLU A 85 -1.42 -5.38 -12.26
N PRO A 86 -1.23 -6.69 -12.51
CA PRO A 86 -2.31 -7.67 -12.43
C PRO A 86 -2.84 -7.83 -11.00
N ALA A 87 -4.14 -8.02 -10.80
CA ALA A 87 -4.68 -8.23 -9.45
C ALA A 87 -4.19 -9.53 -8.79
N ALA A 88 -4.00 -10.57 -9.60
CA ALA A 88 -3.59 -11.89 -9.17
C ALA A 88 -2.12 -11.95 -8.74
N GLN A 89 -1.79 -12.98 -7.95
CA GLN A 89 -0.43 -13.28 -7.53
C GLN A 89 0.51 -13.52 -8.72
N GLY A 90 0.06 -14.34 -9.68
CA GLY A 90 0.93 -14.87 -10.74
C GLY A 90 2.15 -15.58 -10.14
N GLU A 91 3.32 -15.28 -10.68
CA GLU A 91 4.61 -15.83 -10.23
C GLU A 91 5.21 -15.08 -9.03
N THR A 92 4.49 -14.13 -8.43
CA THR A 92 5.03 -13.36 -7.30
C THR A 92 5.18 -14.26 -6.09
N GLN A 93 6.40 -14.40 -5.58
CA GLN A 93 6.67 -15.17 -4.38
C GLN A 93 5.97 -14.55 -3.16
N LEU A 94 5.32 -15.40 -2.36
CA LEU A 94 4.72 -14.96 -1.11
C LEU A 94 5.79 -14.59 -0.10
N LEU A 95 5.52 -13.55 0.70
CA LEU A 95 6.36 -13.24 1.84
C LEU A 95 6.29 -14.38 2.85
N TRP A 96 7.44 -14.69 3.47
CA TRP A 96 7.53 -15.79 4.45
C TRP A 96 6.47 -15.65 5.54
N ILE A 97 6.20 -14.43 6.03
CA ILE A 97 5.19 -14.14 7.06
C ILE A 97 3.76 -14.52 6.62
N HIS A 98 3.44 -14.41 5.33
CA HIS A 98 2.13 -14.79 4.79
C HIS A 98 2.07 -16.30 4.51
N SER A 99 3.15 -16.87 3.97
CA SER A 99 3.23 -18.31 3.67
C SER A 99 3.22 -19.16 4.94
N ALA A 100 3.98 -18.80 5.97
CA ALA A 100 4.06 -19.50 7.25
C ALA A 100 2.72 -19.46 8.02
N GLN A 101 1.91 -18.43 7.78
CA GLN A 101 0.58 -18.26 8.38
C GLN A 101 -0.55 -18.80 7.50
N GLY A 102 -0.24 -19.40 6.34
CA GLY A 102 -1.24 -19.95 5.41
C GLY A 102 -2.17 -18.91 4.79
N ARG A 103 -1.77 -17.63 4.75
CA ARG A 103 -2.65 -16.52 4.29
C ARG A 103 -2.72 -16.37 2.78
N GLY A 104 -1.74 -16.90 2.06
CA GLY A 104 -1.67 -16.75 0.60
C GLY A 104 -1.41 -15.31 0.16
N TRP A 105 -1.84 -14.97 -1.05
CA TRP A 105 -1.76 -13.64 -1.67
C TRP A 105 -2.64 -12.62 -0.95
N THR A 106 -2.19 -11.37 -0.85
CA THR A 106 -2.89 -10.30 -0.12
C THR A 106 -2.74 -8.93 -0.80
N CYS A 107 -3.63 -7.99 -0.47
CA CYS A 107 -3.53 -6.60 -0.92
C CYS A 107 -2.21 -5.94 -0.54
N ALA A 108 -1.67 -6.21 0.65
CA ALA A 108 -0.36 -5.71 1.06
C ALA A 108 0.78 -6.24 0.15
N GLN A 109 0.76 -7.53 -0.20
CA GLN A 109 1.75 -8.11 -1.11
C GLN A 109 1.64 -7.54 -2.53
N TRP A 110 0.43 -7.27 -3.00
CA TRP A 110 0.23 -6.57 -4.28
C TRP A 110 0.82 -5.16 -4.25
N VAL A 111 0.55 -4.37 -3.20
CA VAL A 111 1.14 -3.04 -3.04
C VAL A 111 2.67 -3.11 -3.00
N ILE A 112 3.26 -4.04 -2.24
CA ILE A 112 4.71 -4.22 -2.18
C ILE A 112 5.30 -4.57 -3.54
N ARG A 113 4.63 -5.42 -4.33
CA ARG A 113 5.05 -5.74 -5.70
C ARG A 113 4.99 -4.51 -6.61
N VAL A 114 3.93 -3.72 -6.54
CA VAL A 114 3.80 -2.48 -7.32
C VAL A 114 4.93 -1.51 -6.97
N LEU A 115 5.26 -1.35 -5.68
CA LEU A 115 6.37 -0.49 -5.23
C LEU A 115 7.73 -0.98 -5.75
N GLU A 116 8.00 -2.29 -5.69
CA GLU A 116 9.19 -2.88 -6.30
C GLU A 116 9.26 -2.59 -7.80
N GLY A 117 8.13 -2.73 -8.50
CA GLY A 117 8.01 -2.42 -9.92
C GLY A 117 8.31 -0.95 -10.24
N LEU A 118 7.75 -0.01 -9.47
CA LEU A 118 8.01 1.43 -9.62
C LEU A 118 9.51 1.74 -9.49
N VAL A 119 10.18 1.15 -8.49
CA VAL A 119 11.62 1.38 -8.25
C VAL A 119 12.47 0.72 -9.33
N ASN A 120 12.18 -0.52 -9.72
CA ASN A 120 12.91 -1.21 -10.79
C ASN A 120 12.79 -0.53 -12.16
N ASN A 121 11.72 0.22 -12.40
CA ASN A 121 11.51 1.01 -13.61
C ASN A 121 12.01 2.47 -13.48
N GLY A 122 12.68 2.83 -12.39
CA GLY A 122 13.23 4.17 -12.16
C GLY A 122 12.17 5.26 -12.01
N LEU A 123 10.95 4.90 -11.60
CA LEU A 123 9.83 5.83 -11.42
C LEU A 123 9.75 6.40 -9.99
N MET A 124 10.44 5.78 -9.04
CA MET A 124 10.43 6.11 -7.62
C MET A 124 11.79 5.84 -6.97
N ASP A 125 12.12 6.59 -5.92
CA ASP A 125 13.28 6.33 -5.08
C ASP A 125 13.10 5.06 -4.23
N GLY A 126 14.05 4.13 -4.33
CA GLY A 126 14.07 2.88 -3.57
C GLY A 126 14.77 2.96 -2.21
N ASP A 127 15.59 3.99 -1.97
CA ASP A 127 16.46 4.07 -0.80
C ASP A 127 15.63 4.14 0.49
N GLY A 128 14.57 4.96 0.49
CA GLY A 128 13.64 5.08 1.63
C GLY A 128 12.77 3.84 1.88
N LEU A 129 12.76 2.86 0.97
CA LEU A 129 12.09 1.56 1.18
C LEU A 129 13.06 0.46 1.65
N GLY A 130 14.36 0.73 1.67
CA GLY A 130 15.39 -0.26 1.97
C GLY A 130 15.54 -1.35 0.91
N ILE A 131 15.13 -1.07 -0.34
CA ILE A 131 15.23 -2.00 -1.48
C ILE A 131 16.70 -2.36 -1.71
N GLY A 132 16.96 -3.64 -1.98
CA GLY A 132 18.31 -4.18 -2.15
C GLY A 132 18.91 -4.82 -0.90
N THR A 133 18.24 -4.70 0.26
CA THR A 133 18.58 -5.51 1.45
C THR A 133 17.84 -6.85 1.44
N ASN A 134 18.45 -7.88 2.04
CA ASN A 134 17.72 -9.12 2.33
C ASN A 134 16.49 -8.80 3.19
N ASP A 135 15.36 -9.41 2.83
CA ASP A 135 14.07 -9.30 3.51
C ASP A 135 13.43 -7.90 3.54
N TRP A 136 13.83 -6.96 2.67
CA TRP A 136 13.29 -5.59 2.65
C TRP A 136 11.75 -5.55 2.57
N LYS A 137 11.14 -6.46 1.80
CA LYS A 137 9.68 -6.57 1.68
C LYS A 137 9.00 -6.92 3.00
N ALA A 138 9.60 -7.85 3.76
CA ALA A 138 9.08 -8.24 5.06
C ALA A 138 9.27 -7.12 6.09
N LYS A 139 10.40 -6.42 6.06
CA LYS A 139 10.64 -5.23 6.89
C LYS A 139 9.63 -4.13 6.60
N LEU A 140 9.44 -3.77 5.33
CA LEU A 140 8.44 -2.79 4.90
C LEU A 140 7.03 -3.16 5.38
N TYR A 141 6.63 -4.43 5.21
CA TYR A 141 5.35 -4.93 5.71
C TYR A 141 5.19 -4.70 7.23
N MET A 142 6.20 -5.09 8.01
CA MET A 142 6.18 -4.96 9.47
C MET A 142 6.17 -3.50 9.92
N THR A 143 6.99 -2.65 9.29
CA THR A 143 7.07 -1.21 9.58
C THR A 143 5.73 -0.54 9.31
N VAL A 144 5.14 -0.73 8.14
CA VAL A 144 3.84 -0.11 7.78
C VAL A 144 2.73 -0.61 8.71
N CYS A 145 2.68 -1.90 9.04
CA CYS A 145 1.71 -2.40 10.01
C CYS A 145 1.93 -1.81 11.42
N GLY A 146 3.19 -1.62 11.83
CA GLY A 146 3.55 -0.95 13.07
C GLY A 146 3.04 0.49 13.12
N LEU A 147 3.26 1.27 12.05
CA LEU A 147 2.75 2.64 11.91
C LEU A 147 1.21 2.71 11.93
N GLY A 148 0.54 1.71 11.33
CA GLY A 148 -0.91 1.57 11.43
C GLY A 148 -1.41 1.33 12.85
N LYS A 149 -0.68 0.54 13.64
CA LYS A 149 -0.98 0.31 15.06
C LYS A 149 -0.73 1.55 15.91
N GLU A 150 0.41 2.20 15.73
CA GLU A 150 0.73 3.46 16.41
C GLU A 150 -0.35 4.53 16.15
N SER A 151 -0.85 4.61 14.91
CA SER A 151 -1.96 5.49 14.54
C SER A 151 -3.26 5.19 15.32
N LEU A 152 -3.52 3.93 15.68
CA LEU A 152 -4.68 3.58 16.51
C LEU A 152 -4.54 4.13 17.93
N GLU A 153 -3.31 4.27 18.42
CA GLU A 153 -3.00 4.72 19.77
C GLU A 153 -2.97 6.24 19.88
N ASP A 154 -2.36 6.92 18.90
CA ASP A 154 -2.15 8.38 18.94
C ASP A 154 -3.14 9.20 18.09
N GLY A 155 -3.92 8.54 17.23
CA GLY A 155 -4.90 9.17 16.34
C GLY A 155 -4.30 9.93 15.14
N GLN A 156 -2.99 9.88 14.91
CA GLN A 156 -2.36 10.54 13.79
C GLN A 156 -2.72 9.86 12.47
N ARG A 157 -3.21 10.64 11.51
CA ARG A 157 -3.70 10.14 10.22
C ARG A 157 -2.63 10.07 9.13
N VAL A 158 -1.48 10.72 9.32
CA VAL A 158 -0.35 10.68 8.38
C VAL A 158 0.89 10.23 9.13
N LYS A 159 1.52 9.17 8.62
CA LYS A 159 2.75 8.56 9.13
C LYS A 159 3.84 8.62 8.08
N TYR A 160 5.09 8.50 8.51
CA TYR A 160 6.29 8.58 7.66
C TYR A 160 7.10 7.30 7.81
N LEU A 161 7.65 6.80 6.70
CA LEU A 161 8.59 5.67 6.69
C LEU A 161 9.96 6.06 7.24
#